data_AF-A0A3M1BI46-F1
#
_entry.id   AF-A0A3M1BI46-F1
#
_cell.length_a   1.000
_cell.length_b   1.000
_cell.length_c   1.000
_cell.angle_alpha   90.00
_cell.angle_beta   90.00
_cell.angle_gamma   90.00
#
_symmetry.space_group_name_H-M   'P 1'
#
loop_
_entity.id
_entity.type
_entity.pdbx_description
1 polymer ?
#
loop_
_entity_poly.entity_id
_entity_poly.type
_entity_poly.pdbx_seq_one_letter_code
_entity_poly.pdbx_strand_id
1 'polypeptide(L)'
;DLPASRFADQFHVFSLLWDEQGLTWLVDDQPYHRLTKEDFGSQNPFNNPFYLIMNIAVGGNWPGNPDETTTFPQQMVVDYVRYYQKLIMDEG
;
A
#
# COMPACT_ATOMS: atom_id res chain seq x y z
N ASP A 1 -11.28 -5.12 -10.31
CA ASP A 1 -10.22 -6.15 -10.37
C ASP A 1 -8.89 -5.51 -10.69
N LEU A 2 -7.81 -6.03 -10.09
CA LEU A 2 -6.44 -5.58 -10.34
C LEU A 2 -6.02 -5.96 -11.77
N PRO A 3 -5.07 -5.23 -12.38
CA PRO A 3 -4.59 -5.55 -13.72
C PRO A 3 -4.10 -7.01 -13.81
N ALA A 4 -4.41 -7.67 -14.93
CA ALA A 4 -4.08 -9.09 -15.15
C ALA A 4 -2.58 -9.36 -15.40
N SER A 5 -1.76 -8.31 -15.50
CA SER A 5 -0.31 -8.39 -15.69
C SER A 5 0.43 -8.63 -14.37
N ARG A 6 1.65 -9.19 -14.43
CA ARG A 6 2.49 -9.36 -13.24
C ARG A 6 3.04 -8.00 -12.79
N PHE A 7 3.02 -7.74 -11.49
CA PHE A 7 3.59 -6.50 -10.91
C PHE A 7 5.11 -6.35 -11.08
N ALA A 8 5.82 -7.44 -11.40
CA ALA A 8 7.28 -7.43 -11.57
C ALA A 8 7.73 -6.96 -12.97
N ASP A 9 6.81 -6.87 -13.94
CA ASP A 9 7.17 -6.65 -15.34
C ASP A 9 7.23 -5.15 -15.71
N GLN A 10 6.62 -4.26 -14.91
CA GLN A 10 6.60 -2.82 -15.13
C GLN A 10 6.37 -2.05 -13.81
N PHE A 11 6.63 -0.74 -13.82
CA PHE A 11 6.27 0.11 -12.68
C PHE A 11 4.76 0.26 -12.55
N HIS A 12 4.29 0.24 -11.31
CA HIS A 12 2.90 0.47 -10.92
C HIS A 12 2.86 1.48 -9.78
N VAL A 13 1.77 2.27 -9.71
CA VAL A 13 1.57 3.22 -8.63
C VAL A 13 0.67 2.59 -7.57
N PHE A 14 1.27 2.23 -6.44
CA PHE A 14 0.55 1.80 -5.25
C PHE A 14 0.27 3.01 -4.36
N SER A 15 -1.01 3.27 -4.10
CA SER A 15 -1.46 4.46 -3.36
C SER A 15 -2.37 4.08 -2.21
N LEU A 16 -2.29 4.85 -1.13
CA LEU A 16 -3.22 4.81 -0.01
C LEU A 16 -3.86 6.20 0.15
N LEU A 17 -5.17 6.27 -0.07
CA LEU A 17 -5.96 7.42 0.37
C LEU A 17 -6.36 7.16 1.81
N TRP A 18 -5.93 8.04 2.71
CA TRP A 18 -6.19 7.92 4.14
C TRP A 18 -6.65 9.27 4.68
N ASP A 19 -7.88 9.28 5.18
CA ASP A 19 -8.51 10.42 5.85
C ASP A 19 -9.43 9.96 6.99
N GLU A 20 -10.19 10.89 7.57
CA GLU A 20 -11.11 10.63 8.68
C GLU A 20 -12.25 9.66 8.32
N GLN A 21 -12.53 9.43 7.03
CA GLN A 21 -13.55 8.49 6.59
C GLN A 21 -13.01 7.05 6.49
N GLY A 22 -11.68 6.88 6.43
CA GLY A 22 -11.02 5.58 6.44
C GLY A 22 -9.82 5.49 5.49
N LEU A 23 -9.57 4.28 5.01
CA LEU A 23 -8.43 3.92 4.19
C LEU A 23 -8.92 3.29 2.87
N THR A 24 -8.41 3.76 1.74
CA THR A 24 -8.67 3.17 0.41
C THR A 24 -7.34 2.90 -0.28
N TRP A 25 -7.11 1.63 -0.64
CA TRP A 25 -5.93 1.21 -1.39
C TRP A 25 -6.23 1.18 -2.88
N LEU A 26 -5.26 1.66 -3.66
CA LEU A 26 -5.33 1.73 -5.10
C LEU A 26 -4.08 1.14 -5.74
N VAL A 27 -4.28 0.58 -6.93
CA VAL A 27 -3.20 0.25 -7.87
C VAL A 27 -3.52 0.95 -9.17
N ASP A 28 -2.59 1.77 -9.68
CA ASP A 28 -2.75 2.56 -10.90
C ASP A 28 -4.06 3.37 -10.91
N ASP A 29 -4.28 4.09 -9.81
CA ASP A 29 -5.47 4.91 -9.54
C ASP A 29 -6.82 4.15 -9.52
N GLN A 30 -6.80 2.81 -9.55
CA GLN A 30 -7.99 1.97 -9.41
C GLN A 30 -8.14 1.46 -7.97
N PRO A 31 -9.21 1.84 -7.24
CA PRO A 31 -9.48 1.30 -5.91
C PRO A 31 -9.72 -0.20 -5.95
N TYR A 32 -9.09 -0.95 -5.05
CA TYR A 32 -9.30 -2.40 -4.95
C TYR A 32 -9.62 -2.88 -3.53
N HIS A 33 -9.34 -2.08 -2.50
CA HIS A 33 -9.69 -2.37 -1.12
C HIS A 33 -10.04 -1.10 -0.34
N ARG A 34 -11.01 -1.20 0.57
CA ARG A 34 -11.44 -0.07 1.40
C ARG A 34 -11.80 -0.56 2.80
N LEU A 35 -11.36 0.19 3.80
CA LEU A 35 -11.84 0.13 5.18
C LEU A 35 -12.40 1.51 5.55
N THR A 36 -13.57 1.52 6.15
CA THR A 36 -14.30 2.71 6.60
C THR A 36 -14.11 2.92 8.09
N LYS A 37 -14.46 4.11 8.59
CA LYS A 37 -14.43 4.38 10.04
C LYS A 37 -15.26 3.36 10.83
N GLU A 38 -16.35 2.84 10.27
CA GLU A 38 -17.20 1.83 10.88
C GLU A 38 -16.48 0.48 11.07
N ASP A 39 -15.55 0.13 10.18
CA ASP A 39 -14.79 -1.12 10.24
C ASP A 39 -13.81 -1.15 11.43
N PHE A 40 -13.44 0.02 11.98
CA PHE A 40 -12.51 0.13 13.10
C PHE A 40 -13.20 0.14 14.48
N GLY A 41 -14.52 0.35 14.53
CA GLY A 41 -15.25 0.51 15.78
C GLY A 41 -14.75 1.69 16.62
N SER A 42 -14.80 1.55 17.95
CA SER A 42 -14.46 2.62 18.89
C SER A 42 -12.95 2.87 19.06
N GLN A 43 -12.11 1.94 18.62
CA GLN A 43 -10.65 2.04 18.71
C GLN A 43 -10.06 1.98 17.31
N ASN A 44 -9.93 3.14 16.67
CA ASN A 44 -9.25 3.24 15.39
C ASN A 44 -7.73 3.34 15.57
N PRO A 45 -6.95 2.30 15.25
CA PRO A 45 -5.49 2.36 15.38
C PRO A 45 -4.85 3.29 14.34
N PHE A 46 -5.58 3.63 13.27
CA PHE A 46 -5.16 4.50 12.17
C PHE A 46 -5.50 5.98 12.43
N ASN A 47 -5.45 6.42 13.69
CA ASN A 47 -5.62 7.82 14.08
C ASN A 47 -4.41 8.35 14.87
N ASN A 48 -3.22 7.89 14.51
CA ASN A 48 -1.95 8.34 15.09
C ASN A 48 -0.93 8.61 13.96
N PRO A 49 0.21 9.25 14.24
CA PRO A 49 1.30 9.35 13.28
C PRO A 49 1.88 7.96 12.94
N PHE A 50 2.14 7.72 11.66
CA PHE A 50 2.80 6.51 11.14
C PHE A 50 4.05 6.89 10.35
N TYR A 51 4.94 5.93 10.14
CA TYR A 51 6.11 6.06 9.26
C TYR A 51 6.08 4.97 8.18
N LEU A 52 6.72 5.23 7.05
CA LEU A 52 6.79 4.29 5.94
C LEU A 52 7.89 3.25 6.18
N ILE A 53 7.61 1.99 5.84
CA ILE A 53 8.58 0.89 5.78
C ILE A 53 8.58 0.34 4.36
N MET A 54 9.77 0.09 3.82
CA MET A 54 9.96 -0.58 2.54
C MET A 54 11.04 -1.65 2.72
N ASN A 55 10.73 -2.89 2.41
CA ASN A 55 11.66 -4.02 2.52
C ASN A 55 11.32 -5.11 1.52
N ILE A 56 12.32 -5.96 1.22
CA ILE A 56 12.14 -7.23 0.51
C ILE A 56 12.48 -8.32 1.52
N ALA A 57 11.45 -9.02 2.01
CA ALA A 57 11.66 -10.18 2.87
C ALA A 57 12.03 -11.41 2.02
N VAL A 58 12.87 -12.29 2.55
CA VAL A 58 13.22 -13.58 1.93
C VAL A 58 12.85 -14.68 2.91
N GLY A 59 11.82 -15.46 2.56
CA GLY A 59 11.27 -16.50 3.44
C GLY A 59 10.24 -15.99 4.46
N GLY A 60 9.55 -16.93 5.11
CA GLY A 60 8.59 -16.66 6.19
C GLY A 60 7.37 -17.57 6.16
N ASN A 61 6.57 -17.54 7.24
CA ASN A 61 5.39 -18.41 7.37
C ASN A 61 4.33 -18.16 6.30
N TRP A 62 4.14 -16.89 5.90
CA TRP A 62 3.15 -16.52 4.90
C TRP A 62 3.65 -16.72 3.45
N PRO A 63 4.82 -16.19 3.04
CA PRO A 63 5.30 -16.37 1.67
C PRO A 63 5.88 -17.77 1.38
N GLY A 64 6.13 -18.58 2.41
CA GLY A 64 6.95 -19.79 2.30
C GLY A 64 8.45 -19.46 2.22
N ASN A 65 9.28 -20.49 2.18
CA ASN A 65 10.73 -20.34 2.01
C ASN A 65 11.11 -20.47 0.53
N PRO A 66 12.17 -19.79 0.07
CA PRO A 66 12.75 -20.02 -1.26
C PRO A 66 13.09 -21.50 -1.48
N ASP A 67 12.91 -21.95 -2.71
CA ASP A 67 13.24 -23.30 -3.18
C ASP A 67 14.13 -23.25 -4.44
N GLU A 68 14.37 -24.40 -5.08
CA GLU A 68 15.19 -24.48 -6.30
C GLU A 68 14.65 -23.67 -7.49
N THR A 69 13.37 -23.27 -7.47
CA THR A 69 12.77 -22.45 -8.52
C THR A 69 12.97 -20.95 -8.29
N THR A 70 13.41 -20.57 -7.09
CA THR A 70 13.61 -19.16 -6.74
C THR A 70 14.90 -18.62 -7.35
N THR A 71 14.78 -17.65 -8.27
CA THR A 71 15.94 -17.01 -8.90
C THR A 71 16.46 -15.85 -8.05
N PHE A 72 17.78 -15.76 -7.88
CA PHE A 72 18.44 -14.64 -7.20
C PHE A 72 19.52 -14.00 -8.11
N PRO A 73 19.83 -12.69 -7.93
CA PRO A 73 19.23 -11.75 -6.97
C PRO A 73 17.83 -11.27 -7.39
N GLN A 74 17.07 -10.75 -6.42
CA GLN A 74 15.81 -10.05 -6.65
C GLN A 74 15.93 -8.59 -6.22
N GLN A 75 15.15 -7.71 -6.84
CA GLN A 75 15.15 -6.27 -6.58
C GLN A 75 13.73 -5.73 -6.48
N MET A 76 13.54 -4.74 -5.61
CA MET A 76 12.37 -3.88 -5.56
C MET A 76 12.83 -2.49 -5.96
N VAL A 77 12.51 -2.10 -7.19
CA VAL A 77 12.91 -0.81 -7.75
C VAL A 77 11.80 0.19 -7.47
N VAL A 78 12.13 1.27 -6.76
CA VAL A 78 11.18 2.33 -6.38
C VAL A 78 11.61 3.62 -7.07
N ASP A 79 10.81 4.09 -8.02
CA ASP A 79 11.07 5.34 -8.74
C ASP A 79 10.82 6.56 -7.84
N TYR A 80 9.71 6.57 -7.10
CA TYR A 80 9.41 7.64 -6.16
C TYR A 80 8.53 7.19 -4.98
N VAL A 81 8.57 8.00 -3.93
CA VAL A 81 7.56 8.06 -2.87
C VAL A 81 7.06 9.50 -2.80
N ARG A 82 5.73 9.68 -2.81
CA ARG A 82 5.11 11.01 -2.69
C ARG A 82 4.06 10.98 -1.59
N TYR A 83 4.04 12.03 -0.78
CA TYR A 83 3.03 12.26 0.23
C TYR A 83 2.25 13.53 -0.13
N TYR A 84 0.92 13.45 -0.05
CA TYR A 84 0.04 14.57 -0.32
C TYR A 84 -0.92 14.74 0.86
N GLN A 85 -1.17 15.99 1.21
CA GLN A 85 -2.14 16.36 2.21
C GLN A 85 -3.29 17.12 1.53
N LYS A 86 -4.53 16.74 1.86
CA LYS A 86 -5.70 17.47 1.37
C LYS A 86 -5.64 18.91 1.88
N LEU A 87 -5.72 19.87 0.96
CA LEU A 87 -5.89 21.27 1.34
C LEU A 87 -7.29 21.44 1.92
N ILE A 88 -7.36 21.91 3.16
CA ILE A 88 -8.61 22.38 3.75
C ILE A 88 -8.68 23.87 3.45
N MET A 89 -9.60 24.26 2.57
CA MET A 89 -9.90 25.67 2.33
C MET A 89 -10.78 26.13 3.50
N ASP A 90 -10.27 27.06 4.31
CA ASP A 90 -11.03 27.65 5.41
C ASP A 90 -11.97 28.70 4.80
N GLU A 91 -13.26 28.38 4.67
CA GLU A 91 -14.30 29.37 4.34
C GLU A 91 -14.63 30.13 5.62
N GLY A 92 -13.83 31.16 5.91
CA GLY A 92 -14.01 32.05 7.06
C GLY A 92 -15.35 32.77 7.10
#